data_AF-A0A2D6PWJ3-F1
#
_entry.id   AF-A0A2D6PWJ3-F1
#
_cell.length_a   1.000
_cell.length_b   1.000
_cell.length_c   1.000
_cell.angle_alpha   90.00
_cell.angle_beta   90.00
_cell.angle_gamma   90.00
#
_symmetry.space_group_name_H-M   'P 1'
#
loop_
_entity.id
_entity.type
_entity.pdbx_description
1 polymer ?
#
loop_
_entity_poly.entity_id
_entity_poly.type
_entity_poly.pdbx_seq_one_letter_code
_entity_poly.pdbx_strand_id
1 'polypeptide(L)'
;MMNIKVLALLAFALWPAQVLADDLVLADGRYLQVKLLGASEKALHVKVLDTGGEIWIPWTLIREKDRTRLMIKYGYKQEEQVELTVPGVRLVTKTGDEFFGVPKGDWDKQNIPDPVEIMHRGTVWPFKKDVVRKIEWIDVPAQEVYTPTQLYEQKLAQTSLDDEDLEGHWDLGAYANQIGLYEKAVEHYLKVREIDPAYRAEFVQNQVDRLEVLAKNRRVVDAVKAAKREARFKRFSRALEQLDQIIAIEDLDPNIKADTILAKEGVEKRRWDYYMVQVRRGYFAMMDNLIGKMARDSKLKLKEAQKELRRELHKKIVAALADKYGLDQKKEVEKMWEEREVHGRRTASYGSGTFIVLGKAPGAQRRQQQLQRQMQRQQQQQRGRNRGRGGRNNNNSNNGQMKMPKPPSKDDWWNKLADSGMKGSWMKAYFAENGKKLEVVGERKYNCQRCGGTGSIKFSGGQGEAIPVTCPRCQGHKHDKGVQYK
;
A
#
# COMPACT_ATOMS: atom_id res chain seq x y z
N MET A 1 -46.68 -67.14 -73.54
CA MET A 1 -47.53 -66.90 -72.36
C MET A 1 -46.80 -65.92 -71.45
N MET A 2 -47.48 -64.82 -71.13
CA MET A 2 -47.03 -63.70 -70.29
C MET A 2 -46.81 -64.12 -68.82
N ASN A 3 -45.91 -63.43 -68.10
CA ASN A 3 -46.16 -62.82 -66.78
C ASN A 3 -44.84 -62.27 -66.20
N ILE A 4 -44.58 -60.97 -66.32
CA ILE A 4 -44.89 -59.87 -65.37
C ILE A 4 -43.73 -59.65 -64.37
N LYS A 5 -43.04 -58.53 -64.58
CA LYS A 5 -42.05 -57.89 -63.71
C LYS A 5 -42.75 -57.34 -62.47
N VAL A 6 -42.25 -57.64 -61.27
CA VAL A 6 -42.65 -56.96 -60.03
C VAL A 6 -41.63 -55.87 -59.73
N LEU A 7 -42.06 -54.63 -59.98
CA LEU A 7 -41.39 -53.38 -59.66
C LEU A 7 -41.84 -52.99 -58.24
N ALA A 8 -41.03 -53.23 -57.22
CA ALA A 8 -41.33 -52.81 -55.85
C ALA A 8 -40.96 -51.31 -55.69
N LEU A 9 -41.99 -50.47 -55.83
CA LEU A 9 -41.97 -49.03 -55.59
C LEU A 9 -41.80 -48.78 -54.08
N LEU A 10 -40.64 -48.27 -53.69
CA LEU A 10 -40.32 -47.79 -52.34
C LEU A 10 -40.96 -46.41 -52.14
N ALA A 11 -42.25 -46.39 -51.82
CA ALA A 11 -42.96 -45.19 -51.40
C ALA A 11 -42.65 -44.91 -49.91
N PHE A 12 -41.55 -44.20 -49.65
CA PHE A 12 -41.35 -43.55 -48.36
C PHE A 12 -42.44 -42.48 -48.21
N ALA A 13 -43.40 -42.73 -47.32
CA ALA A 13 -44.38 -41.76 -46.91
C ALA A 13 -43.66 -40.55 -46.28
N LEU A 14 -43.59 -39.45 -47.04
CA LEU A 14 -43.28 -38.12 -46.52
C LEU A 14 -44.41 -37.72 -45.57
N TRP A 15 -44.32 -38.13 -44.30
CA TRP A 15 -45.12 -37.50 -43.26
C TRP A 15 -44.66 -36.05 -43.15
N PRO A 16 -45.53 -35.06 -43.42
CA PRO A 16 -45.18 -33.67 -43.20
C PRO A 16 -44.85 -33.52 -41.71
N ALA A 17 -43.65 -33.01 -41.40
CA ALA A 17 -43.27 -32.69 -40.04
C ALA A 17 -44.40 -31.87 -39.42
N GLN A 18 -45.06 -32.44 -38.41
CA GLN A 18 -46.12 -31.74 -37.68
C GLN A 18 -45.44 -30.56 -36.98
N VAL A 19 -45.62 -29.37 -37.57
CA VAL A 19 -45.12 -28.14 -36.99
C VAL A 19 -45.95 -27.89 -35.75
N LEU A 20 -45.35 -28.13 -34.57
CA LEU A 20 -45.97 -27.85 -33.30
C LEU A 20 -46.27 -26.35 -33.21
N ALA A 21 -47.55 -26.00 -33.09
CA ALA A 21 -47.98 -24.66 -32.78
C ALA A 21 -47.58 -24.32 -31.33
N ASP A 22 -46.92 -23.17 -31.12
CA ASP A 22 -46.65 -22.64 -29.78
C ASP A 22 -47.76 -21.64 -29.41
N ASP A 23 -48.33 -21.77 -28.22
CA ASP A 23 -49.24 -20.77 -27.66
C ASP A 23 -48.43 -19.64 -27.03
N LEU A 24 -48.59 -18.42 -27.56
CA LEU A 24 -47.94 -17.21 -27.05
C LEU A 24 -48.98 -16.30 -26.37
N VAL A 25 -48.76 -15.97 -25.09
CA VAL A 25 -49.62 -15.02 -24.37
C VAL A 25 -48.99 -13.63 -24.41
N LEU A 26 -49.73 -12.65 -24.95
CA LEU A 26 -49.33 -11.25 -24.94
C LEU A 26 -49.50 -10.63 -23.54
N ALA A 27 -48.84 -9.49 -23.31
CA ALA A 27 -48.88 -8.75 -22.04
C ALA A 27 -50.31 -8.27 -21.69
N ASP A 28 -51.18 -8.10 -22.69
CA ASP A 28 -52.59 -7.75 -22.52
C ASP A 28 -53.51 -8.96 -22.30
N GLY A 29 -52.96 -10.18 -22.25
CA GLY A 29 -53.69 -11.42 -22.00
C GLY A 29 -54.25 -12.10 -23.25
N ARG A 30 -54.07 -11.55 -24.46
CA ARG A 30 -54.46 -12.23 -25.71
C ARG A 30 -53.57 -13.44 -25.98
N TYR A 31 -54.18 -14.51 -26.49
CA TYR A 31 -53.49 -15.71 -26.95
C TYR A 31 -53.27 -15.62 -28.46
N LEU A 32 -52.05 -15.94 -28.90
CA LEU A 32 -51.71 -16.09 -30.30
C LEU A 32 -51.13 -17.48 -30.52
N GLN A 33 -51.73 -18.23 -31.44
CA GLN A 33 -51.13 -19.47 -31.93
C GLN A 33 -50.10 -19.12 -32.99
N VAL A 34 -48.84 -19.38 -32.69
CA VAL A 34 -47.72 -18.94 -33.53
C VAL A 34 -46.76 -20.07 -33.83
N LYS A 35 -46.12 -19.97 -35.00
CA LYS A 35 -44.90 -20.71 -35.30
C LYS A 35 -43.71 -19.78 -35.02
N LEU A 36 -42.86 -20.17 -34.09
CA LEU A 36 -41.62 -19.43 -33.81
C LEU A 36 -40.65 -19.61 -34.98
N LEU A 37 -40.24 -18.50 -35.60
CA LEU A 37 -39.29 -18.51 -36.72
C LEU A 37 -37.87 -18.19 -36.26
N GLY A 38 -37.74 -17.31 -35.26
CA GLY A 38 -36.45 -16.88 -34.74
C GLY A 38 -36.65 -15.81 -33.68
N ALA A 39 -35.54 -15.25 -33.19
CA ALA A 39 -35.58 -14.21 -32.19
C ALA A 39 -34.41 -13.23 -32.37
N SER A 40 -34.56 -12.05 -31.78
CA SER A 40 -33.52 -11.03 -31.70
C SER A 40 -33.47 -10.51 -30.25
N GLU A 41 -32.47 -9.70 -29.91
CA GLU A 41 -32.39 -9.08 -28.59
C GLU A 41 -33.61 -8.22 -28.23
N LYS A 42 -34.33 -7.69 -29.23
CA LYS A 42 -35.44 -6.73 -29.02
C LYS A 42 -36.83 -7.32 -29.26
N ALA A 43 -36.94 -8.34 -30.10
CA ALA A 43 -38.22 -8.89 -30.54
C ALA A 43 -38.13 -10.36 -30.92
N LEU A 44 -39.27 -11.05 -30.85
CA LEU A 44 -39.48 -12.43 -31.28
C LEU A 44 -40.09 -12.44 -32.69
N HIS A 45 -39.51 -13.20 -33.62
CA HIS A 45 -40.03 -13.37 -34.99
C HIS A 45 -40.96 -14.58 -35.03
N VAL A 46 -42.21 -14.34 -35.36
CA VAL A 46 -43.24 -15.38 -35.36
C VAL A 46 -44.09 -15.32 -36.62
N LYS A 47 -44.63 -16.47 -37.01
CA LYS A 47 -45.70 -16.59 -38.01
C LYS A 47 -47.01 -16.93 -37.33
N VAL A 48 -47.99 -16.05 -37.42
CA VAL A 48 -49.32 -16.23 -36.83
C VAL A 48 -50.07 -17.29 -37.64
N LEU A 49 -50.61 -18.31 -36.99
CA LEU A 49 -51.28 -19.42 -37.68
C LEU A 49 -52.64 -19.03 -38.25
N ASP A 50 -53.38 -18.15 -37.56
CA ASP A 50 -54.71 -17.71 -37.99
C ASP A 50 -54.70 -16.92 -39.29
N THR A 51 -53.69 -16.06 -39.48
CA THR A 51 -53.58 -15.17 -40.65
C THR A 51 -52.50 -15.61 -41.64
N GLY A 52 -51.60 -16.50 -41.22
CA GLY A 52 -50.40 -16.85 -41.96
C GLY A 52 -49.35 -15.74 -42.04
N GLY A 53 -49.57 -14.58 -41.41
CA GLY A 53 -48.68 -13.42 -41.48
C GLY A 53 -47.45 -13.57 -40.56
N GLU A 54 -46.31 -13.06 -41.02
CA GLU A 54 -45.07 -12.98 -40.23
C GLU A 54 -44.93 -11.61 -39.57
N ILE A 55 -44.68 -11.60 -38.26
CA ILE A 55 -44.56 -10.38 -37.48
C ILE A 55 -43.40 -10.47 -36.48
N TRP A 56 -42.82 -9.31 -36.14
CA TRP A 56 -41.87 -9.17 -35.05
C TRP A 56 -42.58 -8.60 -33.83
N ILE A 57 -42.62 -9.37 -32.75
CA ILE A 57 -43.28 -8.97 -31.50
C ILE A 57 -42.21 -8.51 -30.52
N PRO A 58 -42.16 -7.23 -30.13
CA PRO A 58 -41.27 -6.76 -29.08
C PRO A 58 -41.42 -7.56 -27.79
N TRP A 59 -40.31 -7.88 -27.11
CA TRP A 59 -40.36 -8.66 -25.85
C TRP A 59 -41.23 -8.01 -24.77
N THR A 60 -41.40 -6.69 -24.80
CA THR A 60 -42.26 -5.93 -23.88
C THR A 60 -43.75 -6.23 -24.05
N LEU A 61 -44.17 -6.75 -25.20
CA LEU A 61 -45.56 -7.11 -25.49
C LEU A 61 -45.86 -8.58 -25.17
N ILE A 62 -44.87 -9.37 -24.74
CA ILE A 62 -45.05 -10.78 -24.37
C ILE A 62 -45.18 -10.88 -22.85
N ARG A 63 -46.12 -11.72 -22.38
CA ARG A 63 -46.30 -11.97 -20.94
C ARG A 63 -44.99 -12.44 -20.31
N GLU A 64 -44.68 -11.93 -19.13
CA GLU A 64 -43.38 -12.14 -18.49
C GLU A 64 -42.93 -13.60 -18.37
N LYS A 65 -43.85 -14.52 -18.09
CA LYS A 65 -43.58 -15.96 -18.00
C LYS A 65 -43.12 -16.53 -19.34
N ASP A 66 -43.84 -16.26 -20.42
CA ASP A 66 -43.50 -16.72 -21.77
C ASP A 66 -42.27 -15.99 -22.32
N ARG A 67 -42.16 -14.69 -22.06
CA ARG A 67 -40.97 -13.91 -22.37
C ARG A 67 -39.73 -14.54 -21.74
N THR A 68 -39.77 -14.85 -20.44
CA THR A 68 -38.64 -15.46 -19.74
C THR A 68 -38.32 -16.85 -20.30
N ARG A 69 -39.33 -17.70 -20.49
CA ARG A 69 -39.17 -19.03 -21.10
C ARG A 69 -38.53 -18.96 -22.49
N LEU A 70 -39.01 -18.08 -23.35
CA LEU A 70 -38.53 -17.94 -24.72
C LEU A 70 -37.16 -17.27 -24.78
N MET A 71 -36.90 -16.25 -23.96
CA MET A 71 -35.58 -15.65 -23.86
C MET A 71 -34.54 -16.64 -23.33
N ILE A 72 -34.90 -17.55 -22.41
CA ILE A 72 -34.02 -18.65 -21.99
C ILE A 72 -33.81 -19.62 -23.16
N LYS A 73 -34.88 -20.04 -23.86
CA LYS A 73 -34.82 -20.94 -25.02
C LYS A 73 -33.89 -20.44 -26.12
N TYR A 74 -33.90 -19.14 -26.41
CA TYR A 74 -33.04 -18.51 -27.42
C TYR A 74 -31.71 -17.98 -26.87
N GLY A 75 -31.45 -18.11 -25.56
CA GLY A 75 -30.19 -17.73 -24.93
C GLY A 75 -30.02 -16.23 -24.59
N TYR A 76 -31.08 -15.42 -24.70
CA TYR A 76 -31.07 -13.99 -24.35
C TYR A 76 -31.26 -13.70 -22.86
N LYS A 77 -31.81 -14.65 -22.08
CA LYS A 77 -31.94 -14.53 -20.62
C LYS A 77 -31.38 -15.78 -19.96
N GLN A 78 -30.67 -15.61 -18.84
CA GLN A 78 -30.21 -16.76 -18.05
C GLN A 78 -31.39 -17.38 -17.31
N GLU A 79 -31.40 -18.70 -17.26
CA GLU A 79 -32.19 -19.42 -16.26
C GLU A 79 -31.69 -18.99 -14.88
N GLU A 80 -32.63 -18.72 -13.96
CA GLU A 80 -32.29 -18.34 -12.59
C GLU A 80 -31.44 -19.47 -12.00
N GLN A 81 -30.17 -19.18 -11.75
CA GLN A 81 -29.23 -20.20 -11.34
C GLN A 81 -29.63 -20.66 -9.94
N VAL A 82 -30.09 -21.90 -9.84
CA VAL A 82 -30.23 -22.56 -8.54
C VAL A 82 -28.85 -22.54 -7.91
N GLU A 83 -28.70 -21.86 -6.78
CA GLU A 83 -27.44 -21.86 -6.06
C GLU A 83 -27.08 -23.30 -5.72
N LEU A 84 -25.94 -23.77 -6.23
CA LEU A 84 -25.43 -25.09 -5.89
C LEU A 84 -25.14 -25.10 -4.40
N THR A 85 -25.87 -25.87 -3.63
CA THR A 85 -25.61 -26.05 -2.20
C THR A 85 -24.99 -27.42 -1.95
N VAL A 86 -24.18 -27.50 -0.91
CA VAL A 86 -23.60 -28.74 -0.39
C VAL A 86 -23.90 -28.85 1.10
N PRO A 87 -24.14 -30.07 1.61
CA PRO A 87 -24.32 -30.28 3.04
C PRO A 87 -23.04 -29.89 3.77
N GLY A 88 -23.12 -28.87 4.62
CA GLY A 88 -22.00 -28.32 5.34
C GLY A 88 -22.34 -28.02 6.80
N VAL A 89 -21.46 -27.26 7.44
CA VAL A 89 -21.59 -26.85 8.84
C VAL A 89 -21.36 -25.35 9.00
N ARG A 90 -22.17 -24.74 9.87
CA ARG A 90 -21.94 -23.44 10.48
C ARG A 90 -21.30 -23.64 11.85
N LEU A 91 -20.05 -23.24 11.98
CA LEU A 91 -19.27 -23.28 13.20
C LEU A 91 -19.29 -21.89 13.86
N VAL A 92 -19.79 -21.81 15.08
CA VAL A 92 -19.77 -20.58 15.89
C VAL A 92 -18.73 -20.73 16.99
N THR A 93 -17.75 -19.83 17.03
CA THR A 93 -16.71 -19.84 18.07
C THR A 93 -17.21 -19.25 19.39
N LYS A 94 -16.46 -19.45 20.48
CA LYS A 94 -16.73 -18.79 21.77
C LYS A 94 -16.62 -17.25 21.70
N THR A 95 -15.88 -16.70 20.74
CA THR A 95 -15.79 -15.26 20.48
C THR A 95 -17.00 -14.70 19.72
N GLY A 96 -17.85 -15.57 19.16
CA GLY A 96 -19.02 -15.19 18.37
C GLY A 96 -18.75 -15.07 16.87
N ASP A 97 -17.56 -15.45 16.41
CA ASP A 97 -17.25 -15.50 14.98
C ASP A 97 -17.94 -16.73 14.34
N GLU A 98 -18.52 -16.54 13.15
CA GLU A 98 -19.20 -17.59 12.39
C GLU A 98 -18.34 -18.03 11.19
N PHE A 99 -18.20 -19.34 11.02
CA PHE A 99 -17.49 -19.95 9.90
C PHE A 99 -18.38 -20.96 9.20
N PHE A 100 -18.31 -20.97 7.87
CA PHE A 100 -19.08 -21.86 7.01
C PHE A 100 -18.14 -22.75 6.22
N GLY A 101 -18.42 -24.05 6.15
CA GLY A 101 -17.58 -24.98 5.40
C GLY A 101 -18.11 -26.40 5.38
N VAL A 102 -17.41 -27.28 4.67
CA VAL A 102 -17.69 -28.72 4.69
C VAL A 102 -16.71 -29.42 5.63
N PRO A 103 -17.20 -30.28 6.53
CA PRO A 103 -16.36 -31.16 7.35
C PRO A 103 -15.32 -31.91 6.53
N LYS A 104 -14.05 -31.86 6.96
CA LYS A 104 -13.03 -32.75 6.40
C LYS A 104 -13.08 -34.10 7.13
N GLY A 105 -13.61 -35.10 6.44
CA GLY A 105 -13.82 -36.46 6.94
C GLY A 105 -15.25 -36.72 7.40
N ASP A 106 -15.51 -37.95 7.85
CA ASP A 106 -16.83 -38.38 8.27
C ASP A 106 -17.13 -37.87 9.68
N TRP A 107 -17.82 -36.74 9.77
CA TRP A 107 -18.36 -36.24 11.03
C TRP A 107 -19.73 -36.84 11.27
N ASP A 108 -19.92 -37.45 12.44
CA ASP A 108 -21.25 -37.69 12.97
C ASP A 108 -21.60 -36.57 13.98
N LYS A 109 -22.89 -36.26 14.13
CA LYS A 109 -23.41 -35.33 15.15
C LYS A 109 -22.92 -35.69 16.55
N GLN A 110 -22.62 -36.97 16.78
CA GLN A 110 -22.16 -37.50 18.06
C GLN A 110 -20.63 -37.54 18.19
N ASN A 111 -19.88 -37.57 17.08
CA ASN A 111 -18.43 -37.76 17.09
C ASN A 111 -17.72 -36.68 16.27
N ILE A 112 -17.53 -35.52 16.92
CA ILE A 112 -16.83 -34.38 16.33
C ILE A 112 -15.33 -34.47 16.69
N PRO A 113 -14.42 -34.56 15.70
CA PRO A 113 -12.98 -34.71 15.91
C PRO A 113 -12.34 -33.47 16.56
N ASP A 114 -11.14 -33.62 17.11
CA ASP A 114 -10.31 -32.52 17.60
C ASP A 114 -8.89 -32.67 17.00
N PRO A 115 -8.44 -31.77 16.11
CA PRO A 115 -9.10 -30.52 15.71
C PRO A 115 -10.34 -30.73 14.82
N VAL A 116 -11.26 -29.78 14.93
CA VAL A 116 -12.43 -29.60 14.05
C VAL A 116 -11.94 -28.96 12.75
N GLU A 117 -11.77 -29.75 11.69
CA GLU A 117 -11.29 -29.27 10.38
C GLU A 117 -12.46 -29.02 9.41
N ILE A 118 -12.66 -27.76 8.99
CA ILE A 118 -13.65 -27.41 7.94
C ILE A 118 -12.94 -26.90 6.68
N MET A 119 -13.46 -27.27 5.51
CA MET A 119 -13.01 -26.74 4.22
C MET A 119 -13.79 -25.48 3.88
N HIS A 120 -13.07 -24.38 3.63
CA HIS A 120 -13.61 -23.10 3.19
C HIS A 120 -12.73 -22.53 2.07
N ARG A 121 -13.32 -22.26 0.91
CA ARG A 121 -12.66 -21.80 -0.32
C ARG A 121 -11.43 -22.64 -0.70
N GLY A 122 -11.56 -23.97 -0.61
CA GLY A 122 -10.51 -24.93 -0.89
C GLY A 122 -9.36 -24.98 0.13
N THR A 123 -9.41 -24.18 1.19
CA THR A 123 -8.44 -24.21 2.30
C THR A 123 -9.05 -24.95 3.48
N VAL A 124 -8.27 -25.81 4.14
CA VAL A 124 -8.69 -26.50 5.37
C VAL A 124 -8.35 -25.62 6.56
N TRP A 125 -9.36 -25.31 7.37
CA TRP A 125 -9.24 -24.51 8.57
C TRP A 125 -9.37 -25.40 9.81
N PRO A 126 -8.30 -25.60 10.58
CA PRO A 126 -8.35 -26.36 11.82
C PRO A 126 -8.79 -25.46 12.99
N PHE A 127 -9.83 -25.89 13.70
CA PHE A 127 -10.29 -25.26 14.94
C PHE A 127 -10.10 -26.24 16.09
N LYS A 128 -9.54 -25.80 17.21
CA LYS A 128 -9.54 -26.61 18.42
C LYS A 128 -10.96 -26.72 18.96
N LYS A 129 -11.37 -27.91 19.40
CA LYS A 129 -12.73 -28.19 19.89
C LYS A 129 -13.13 -27.29 21.07
N ASP A 130 -12.16 -26.87 21.88
CA ASP A 130 -12.37 -25.96 23.02
C ASP A 130 -12.73 -24.52 22.60
N VAL A 131 -12.39 -24.08 21.40
CA VAL A 131 -12.74 -22.75 20.85
C VAL A 131 -14.15 -22.76 20.24
N VAL A 132 -14.67 -23.94 19.89
CA VAL A 132 -15.98 -24.09 19.25
C VAL A 132 -17.09 -24.03 20.30
N ARG A 133 -18.08 -23.17 20.07
CA ARG A 133 -19.28 -23.02 20.93
C ARG A 133 -20.44 -23.88 20.43
N LYS A 134 -20.68 -23.86 19.12
CA LYS A 134 -21.82 -24.55 18.49
C LYS A 134 -21.46 -24.94 17.06
N ILE A 135 -21.91 -26.12 16.63
CA ILE A 135 -21.84 -26.59 15.24
C ILE A 135 -23.27 -26.89 14.79
N GLU A 136 -23.69 -26.28 13.69
CA GLU A 136 -25.00 -26.48 13.08
C GLU A 136 -24.83 -27.02 11.66
N TRP A 137 -25.61 -28.02 11.30
CA TRP A 137 -25.61 -28.57 9.94
C TRP A 137 -26.55 -27.76 9.08
N ILE A 138 -26.03 -27.17 8.00
CA ILE A 138 -26.78 -26.34 7.07
C ILE A 138 -26.32 -26.62 5.64
N ASP A 139 -27.16 -26.28 4.68
CA ASP A 139 -26.77 -26.26 3.27
C ASP A 139 -25.98 -24.99 2.99
N VAL A 140 -24.70 -25.16 2.65
CA VAL A 140 -23.78 -24.06 2.37
C VAL A 140 -23.64 -23.91 0.85
N PRO A 141 -23.59 -22.70 0.30
CA PRO A 141 -23.30 -22.53 -1.13
C PRO A 141 -21.96 -23.18 -1.49
N ALA A 142 -21.97 -24.06 -2.49
CA ALA A 142 -20.84 -24.88 -2.90
C ALA A 142 -19.60 -24.04 -3.27
N GLN A 143 -19.80 -22.85 -3.84
CA GLN A 143 -18.74 -21.91 -4.20
C GLN A 143 -18.04 -21.26 -3.00
N GLU A 144 -18.64 -21.28 -1.80
CA GLU A 144 -17.97 -20.84 -0.58
C GLU A 144 -17.04 -21.91 -0.01
N VAL A 145 -17.33 -23.18 -0.29
CA VAL A 145 -16.60 -24.32 0.23
C VAL A 145 -15.46 -24.71 -0.70
N TYR A 146 -15.79 -24.93 -1.98
CA TYR A 146 -14.90 -25.46 -2.98
C TYR A 146 -14.49 -24.37 -3.97
N THR A 147 -13.30 -24.50 -4.53
CA THR A 147 -12.92 -23.69 -5.68
C THR A 147 -13.73 -24.11 -6.92
N PRO A 148 -13.99 -23.21 -7.88
CA PRO A 148 -14.69 -23.58 -9.12
C PRO A 148 -14.05 -24.79 -9.83
N THR A 149 -12.71 -24.86 -9.86
CA THR A 149 -11.98 -25.99 -10.45
C THR A 149 -12.26 -27.32 -9.73
N GLN A 150 -12.32 -27.33 -8.40
CA GLN A 150 -12.66 -28.54 -7.63
C GLN A 150 -14.11 -28.98 -7.86
N LEU A 151 -15.05 -28.04 -7.93
CA LEU A 151 -16.45 -28.35 -8.26
C LEU A 151 -16.56 -28.98 -9.65
N TYR A 152 -15.84 -28.43 -10.61
CA TYR A 152 -15.78 -28.96 -11.96
C TYR A 152 -15.19 -30.37 -12.00
N GLU A 153 -14.05 -30.61 -11.33
CA GLU A 153 -13.42 -31.94 -11.25
C GLU A 153 -14.35 -32.97 -10.60
N GLN A 154 -15.07 -32.58 -9.54
CA GLN A 154 -16.07 -33.44 -8.90
C GLN A 154 -17.21 -33.80 -9.85
N LYS A 155 -17.72 -32.82 -10.61
CA LYS A 155 -18.80 -33.07 -11.58
C LYS A 155 -18.30 -33.93 -12.75
N LEU A 156 -17.10 -33.66 -13.25
CA LEU A 156 -16.47 -34.44 -14.32
C LEU A 156 -16.31 -35.91 -13.91
N ALA A 157 -15.89 -36.17 -12.67
CA ALA A 157 -15.75 -37.53 -12.13
C ALA A 157 -17.11 -38.25 -11.96
N GLN A 158 -18.20 -37.52 -11.74
CA GLN A 158 -19.55 -38.11 -11.61
C GLN A 158 -20.20 -38.42 -12.96
N THR A 159 -19.95 -37.60 -13.97
CA THR A 159 -20.63 -37.72 -15.27
C THR A 159 -20.06 -38.84 -16.15
N SER A 160 -18.82 -39.32 -15.93
CA SER A 160 -18.15 -40.35 -16.76
C SER A 160 -18.27 -40.03 -18.26
N LEU A 161 -17.55 -38.99 -18.68
CA LEU A 161 -17.66 -38.42 -20.02
C LEU A 161 -16.87 -39.21 -21.08
N ASP A 162 -17.57 -39.76 -22.07
CA ASP A 162 -16.96 -40.26 -23.31
C ASP A 162 -16.79 -39.11 -24.32
N ASP A 163 -15.79 -39.17 -25.21
CA ASP A 163 -15.48 -38.09 -26.17
C ASP A 163 -16.62 -37.81 -27.19
N GLU A 164 -17.55 -38.75 -27.36
CA GLU A 164 -18.73 -38.64 -28.24
C GLU A 164 -20.04 -38.40 -27.47
N ASP A 165 -19.99 -38.25 -26.14
CA ASP A 165 -21.18 -38.00 -25.32
C ASP A 165 -21.64 -36.54 -25.42
N LEU A 166 -22.57 -36.31 -26.37
CA LEU A 166 -23.16 -35.00 -26.63
C LEU A 166 -23.87 -34.41 -25.40
N GLU A 167 -24.65 -35.20 -24.67
CA GLU A 167 -25.42 -34.73 -23.51
C GLU A 167 -24.49 -34.44 -22.33
N GLY A 168 -23.51 -35.32 -22.08
CA GLY A 168 -22.50 -35.09 -21.05
C GLY A 168 -21.68 -33.81 -21.28
N HIS A 169 -21.27 -33.53 -22.51
CA HIS A 169 -20.56 -32.30 -22.85
C HIS A 169 -21.46 -31.06 -22.67
N TRP A 170 -22.73 -31.15 -23.07
CA TRP A 170 -23.70 -30.08 -22.85
C TRP A 170 -23.87 -29.76 -21.36
N ASP A 171 -24.07 -30.79 -20.54
CA ASP A 171 -24.29 -30.66 -19.09
C ASP A 171 -23.05 -30.11 -18.38
N LEU A 172 -21.85 -30.57 -18.74
CA LEU A 172 -20.61 -30.05 -18.18
C LEU A 172 -20.33 -28.61 -18.63
N GLY A 173 -20.65 -28.26 -19.87
CA GLY A 173 -20.55 -26.88 -20.36
C GLY A 173 -21.46 -25.93 -19.59
N ALA A 174 -22.71 -26.33 -19.37
CA ALA A 174 -23.67 -25.58 -18.57
C ALA A 174 -23.22 -25.45 -17.10
N TYR A 175 -22.75 -26.55 -16.50
CA TYR A 175 -22.23 -26.55 -15.14
C TYR A 175 -20.99 -25.66 -14.98
N ALA A 176 -20.03 -25.75 -15.91
CA ALA A 176 -18.84 -24.90 -15.93
C ALA A 176 -19.20 -23.40 -16.04
N ASN A 177 -20.21 -23.06 -16.85
CA ASN A 177 -20.74 -21.70 -16.93
C ASN A 177 -21.33 -21.24 -15.58
N GLN A 178 -22.14 -22.08 -14.94
CA GLN A 178 -22.77 -21.80 -13.64
C GLN A 178 -21.75 -21.51 -12.53
N ILE A 179 -20.63 -22.22 -12.50
CA ILE A 179 -19.56 -22.02 -11.50
C ILE A 179 -18.52 -20.96 -11.93
N GLY A 180 -18.70 -20.32 -13.08
CA GLY A 180 -17.84 -19.24 -13.58
C GLY A 180 -16.51 -19.69 -14.21
N LEU A 181 -16.40 -20.96 -14.61
CA LEU A 181 -15.27 -21.47 -15.41
C LEU A 181 -15.55 -21.33 -16.91
N TYR A 182 -15.61 -20.08 -17.37
CA TYR A 182 -16.04 -19.77 -18.74
C TYR A 182 -15.18 -20.43 -19.83
N GLU A 183 -13.87 -20.58 -19.62
CA GLU A 183 -12.97 -21.25 -20.57
C GLU A 183 -13.34 -22.72 -20.77
N LYS A 184 -13.62 -23.43 -19.66
CA LYS A 184 -14.07 -24.83 -19.70
C LYS A 184 -15.47 -24.96 -20.28
N ALA A 185 -16.34 -23.99 -20.03
CA ALA A 185 -17.66 -23.95 -20.66
C ALA A 185 -17.54 -23.82 -22.18
N VAL A 186 -16.67 -22.93 -22.68
CA VAL A 186 -16.39 -22.79 -24.13
C VAL A 186 -15.84 -24.09 -24.73
N GLU A 187 -14.85 -24.73 -24.08
CA GLU A 187 -14.29 -26.02 -24.53
C GLU A 187 -15.41 -27.07 -24.75
N HIS A 188 -16.33 -27.19 -23.80
CA HIS A 188 -17.43 -28.15 -23.90
C HIS A 188 -18.49 -27.77 -24.93
N TYR A 189 -18.88 -26.51 -25.04
CA TYR A 189 -19.83 -26.08 -26.07
C TYR A 189 -19.27 -26.23 -27.48
N LEU A 190 -17.95 -26.03 -27.67
CA LEU A 190 -17.30 -26.33 -28.95
C LEU A 190 -17.32 -27.84 -29.26
N LYS A 191 -17.13 -28.70 -28.26
CA LYS A 191 -17.25 -30.16 -28.41
C LYS A 191 -18.67 -30.59 -28.81
N VAL A 192 -19.71 -30.02 -28.19
CA VAL A 192 -21.11 -30.25 -28.61
C VAL A 192 -21.29 -29.92 -30.09
N ARG A 193 -20.75 -28.78 -30.55
CA ARG A 193 -20.81 -28.35 -31.95
C ARG A 193 -20.02 -29.27 -32.90
N GLU A 194 -18.92 -29.87 -32.42
CA GLU A 194 -18.12 -30.84 -33.19
C GLU A 194 -18.87 -32.18 -33.37
N ILE A 195 -19.54 -32.67 -32.32
CA ILE A 195 -20.27 -33.95 -32.33
C ILE A 195 -21.54 -33.85 -33.19
N ASP A 196 -22.36 -32.81 -32.98
CA ASP A 196 -23.55 -32.54 -33.79
C ASP A 196 -23.66 -31.04 -34.11
N PRO A 197 -23.23 -30.61 -35.31
CA PRO A 197 -23.33 -29.22 -35.74
C PRO A 197 -24.75 -28.66 -35.82
N ALA A 198 -25.78 -29.51 -35.91
CA ALA A 198 -27.18 -29.11 -35.96
C ALA A 198 -27.82 -28.99 -34.57
N TYR A 199 -27.22 -29.60 -33.54
CA TYR A 199 -27.74 -29.58 -32.19
C TYR A 199 -27.71 -28.17 -31.60
N ARG A 200 -28.89 -27.53 -31.53
CA ARG A 200 -29.07 -26.18 -30.96
C ARG A 200 -28.05 -25.17 -31.47
N ALA A 201 -27.69 -25.25 -32.76
CA ALA A 201 -26.54 -24.56 -33.35
C ALA A 201 -26.44 -23.06 -32.99
N GLU A 202 -27.55 -22.32 -33.13
CA GLU A 202 -27.61 -20.89 -32.82
C GLU A 202 -27.38 -20.61 -31.32
N PHE A 203 -27.99 -21.40 -30.43
CA PHE A 203 -27.81 -21.24 -28.99
C PHE A 203 -26.36 -21.53 -28.58
N VAL A 204 -25.78 -22.63 -29.08
CA VAL A 204 -24.39 -23.02 -28.78
C VAL A 204 -23.43 -21.92 -29.23
N GLN A 205 -23.62 -21.39 -30.44
CA GLN A 205 -22.79 -20.29 -30.94
C GLN A 205 -22.92 -19.03 -30.07
N ASN A 206 -24.14 -18.63 -29.72
CA ASN A 206 -24.38 -17.48 -28.85
C ASN A 206 -23.76 -17.66 -27.44
N GLN A 207 -23.77 -18.88 -26.89
CA GLN A 207 -23.10 -19.16 -25.61
C GLN A 207 -21.59 -19.05 -25.75
N VAL A 208 -20.99 -19.62 -26.80
CA VAL A 208 -19.55 -19.55 -27.04
C VAL A 208 -19.09 -18.09 -27.13
N ASP A 209 -19.71 -17.29 -28.01
CA ASP A 209 -19.34 -15.88 -28.22
C ASP A 209 -19.40 -15.09 -26.90
N ARG A 210 -20.48 -15.29 -26.14
CA ARG A 210 -20.67 -14.64 -24.84
C ARG A 210 -19.63 -15.09 -23.82
N LEU A 211 -19.38 -16.39 -23.71
CA LEU A 211 -18.49 -16.96 -22.70
C LEU A 211 -17.03 -16.63 -22.99
N GLU A 212 -16.63 -16.50 -24.25
CA GLU A 212 -15.31 -16.01 -24.63
C GLU A 212 -15.07 -14.57 -24.12
N VAL A 213 -16.07 -13.68 -24.29
CA VAL A 213 -16.02 -12.32 -23.74
C VAL A 213 -15.91 -12.35 -22.21
N LEU A 214 -16.71 -13.18 -21.54
CA LEU A 214 -16.67 -13.32 -20.08
C LEU A 214 -15.34 -13.90 -19.59
N ALA A 215 -14.78 -14.90 -20.27
CA ALA A 215 -13.48 -15.49 -19.97
C ALA A 215 -12.36 -14.45 -20.09
N LYS A 216 -12.35 -13.70 -21.20
CA LYS A 216 -11.40 -12.60 -21.41
C LYS A 216 -11.51 -11.54 -20.32
N ASN A 217 -12.72 -11.08 -20.01
CA ASN A 217 -12.99 -10.12 -18.95
C ASN A 217 -12.51 -10.65 -17.59
N ARG A 218 -12.74 -11.93 -17.30
CA ARG A 218 -12.31 -12.56 -16.05
C ARG A 218 -10.78 -12.55 -15.90
N ARG A 219 -10.05 -12.92 -16.96
CA ARG A 219 -8.57 -12.86 -16.98
C ARG A 219 -8.06 -11.46 -16.66
N VAL A 220 -8.67 -10.43 -17.26
CA VAL A 220 -8.31 -9.04 -16.98
C VAL A 220 -8.59 -8.66 -15.52
N VAL A 221 -9.78 -8.97 -15.00
CA VAL A 221 -10.13 -8.71 -13.59
C VAL A 221 -9.15 -9.38 -12.63
N ASP A 222 -8.75 -10.62 -12.89
CA ASP A 222 -7.80 -11.33 -12.05
C ASP A 222 -6.38 -10.77 -12.17
N ALA A 223 -5.98 -10.27 -13.34
CA ALA A 223 -4.74 -9.51 -13.53
C ALA A 223 -4.74 -8.17 -12.75
N VAL A 224 -5.86 -7.42 -12.76
CA VAL A 224 -6.02 -6.21 -11.94
C VAL A 224 -5.90 -6.55 -10.44
N LYS A 225 -6.51 -7.65 -9.98
CA LYS A 225 -6.36 -8.11 -8.59
C LYS A 225 -4.91 -8.47 -8.27
N ALA A 226 -4.19 -9.12 -9.20
CA ALA A 226 -2.77 -9.43 -9.04
C ALA A 226 -1.92 -8.15 -8.90
N ALA A 227 -2.13 -7.15 -9.74
CA ALA A 227 -1.46 -5.86 -9.63
C ALA A 227 -1.75 -5.16 -8.30
N LYS A 228 -3.01 -5.19 -7.83
CA LYS A 228 -3.38 -4.68 -6.50
C LYS A 228 -2.65 -5.42 -5.36
N ARG A 229 -2.36 -6.72 -5.51
CA ARG A 229 -1.55 -7.50 -4.54
C ARG A 229 -0.08 -7.07 -4.56
N GLU A 230 0.53 -6.88 -5.72
CA GLU A 230 1.91 -6.38 -5.84
C GLU A 230 2.07 -5.02 -5.12
N ALA A 231 1.09 -4.12 -5.25
CA ALA A 231 1.07 -2.86 -4.52
C ALA A 231 0.98 -3.04 -2.99
N ARG A 232 0.27 -4.05 -2.49
CA ARG A 232 0.24 -4.38 -1.04
C ARG A 232 1.63 -4.80 -0.54
N PHE A 233 2.38 -5.52 -1.37
CA PHE A 233 3.77 -5.91 -1.11
C PHE A 233 4.80 -4.81 -1.39
N LYS A 234 4.37 -3.55 -1.56
CA LYS A 234 5.21 -2.37 -1.81
C LYS A 234 6.00 -2.41 -3.13
N ARG A 235 5.60 -3.28 -4.08
CA ARG A 235 6.19 -3.37 -5.42
C ARG A 235 5.40 -2.47 -6.39
N PHE A 236 5.42 -1.17 -6.10
CA PHE A 236 4.54 -0.21 -6.78
C PHE A 236 4.83 -0.07 -8.28
N SER A 237 6.10 -0.06 -8.71
CA SER A 237 6.45 0.08 -10.13
C SER A 237 5.87 -1.06 -10.96
N ARG A 238 6.02 -2.32 -10.49
CA ARG A 238 5.46 -3.50 -11.14
C ARG A 238 3.94 -3.45 -11.20
N ALA A 239 3.29 -3.02 -10.12
CA ALA A 239 1.84 -2.88 -10.06
C ALA A 239 1.33 -1.84 -11.08
N LEU A 240 2.00 -0.69 -11.20
CA LEU A 240 1.63 0.36 -12.14
C LEU A 240 1.86 -0.09 -13.59
N GLU A 241 3.00 -0.73 -13.88
CA GLU A 241 3.28 -1.29 -15.21
C GLU A 241 2.23 -2.33 -15.64
N GLN A 242 1.85 -3.24 -14.74
CA GLN A 242 0.78 -4.22 -15.01
C GLN A 242 -0.56 -3.54 -15.30
N LEU A 243 -0.92 -2.48 -14.57
CA LEU A 243 -2.16 -1.75 -14.80
C LEU A 243 -2.12 -0.97 -16.13
N ASP A 244 -0.97 -0.40 -16.49
CA ASP A 244 -0.79 0.30 -17.77
C ASP A 244 -0.89 -0.66 -18.96
N GLN A 245 -0.29 -1.85 -18.86
CA GLN A 245 -0.43 -2.92 -19.86
C GLN A 245 -1.90 -3.33 -20.04
N ILE A 246 -2.68 -3.41 -18.96
CA ILE A 246 -4.11 -3.71 -19.03
C ILE A 246 -4.90 -2.58 -19.71
N ILE A 247 -4.63 -1.31 -19.35
CA ILE A 247 -5.31 -0.13 -19.92
C ILE A 247 -5.04 0.00 -21.43
N ALA A 248 -3.88 -0.46 -21.90
CA ALA A 248 -3.46 -0.43 -23.30
C ALA A 248 -4.17 -1.46 -24.19
N ILE A 249 -4.95 -2.40 -23.64
CA ILE A 249 -5.77 -3.35 -24.42
C ILE A 249 -6.87 -2.56 -25.16
N GLU A 250 -6.89 -2.63 -26.49
CA GLU A 250 -7.77 -1.82 -27.36
C GLU A 250 -9.27 -2.14 -27.15
N ASP A 251 -9.58 -3.43 -27.06
CA ASP A 251 -10.93 -3.98 -26.98
C ASP A 251 -11.30 -4.39 -25.54
N LEU A 252 -10.87 -3.57 -24.58
CA LEU A 252 -11.20 -3.73 -23.17
C LEU A 252 -12.59 -3.18 -22.87
N ASP A 253 -13.39 -3.94 -22.11
CA ASP A 253 -14.69 -3.50 -21.62
C ASP A 253 -14.58 -2.12 -20.91
N PRO A 254 -15.42 -1.13 -21.27
CA PRO A 254 -15.33 0.22 -20.72
C PRO A 254 -15.41 0.29 -19.19
N ASN A 255 -16.20 -0.58 -18.55
CA ASN A 255 -16.33 -0.61 -17.09
C ASN A 255 -15.07 -1.16 -16.45
N ILE A 256 -14.50 -2.23 -17.01
CA ILE A 256 -13.23 -2.80 -16.53
C ILE A 256 -12.09 -1.79 -16.72
N LYS A 257 -12.07 -1.05 -17.84
CA LYS A 257 -11.10 0.00 -18.09
C LYS A 257 -11.19 1.12 -17.06
N ALA A 258 -12.39 1.59 -16.76
CA ALA A 258 -12.63 2.59 -15.71
C ALA A 258 -12.17 2.10 -14.33
N ASP A 259 -12.52 0.87 -13.95
CA ASP A 259 -12.08 0.24 -12.69
C ASP A 259 -10.55 0.08 -12.61
N THR A 260 -9.90 -0.20 -13.74
CA THR A 260 -8.44 -0.33 -13.83
C THR A 260 -7.75 1.02 -13.66
N ILE A 261 -8.30 2.09 -14.23
CA ILE A 261 -7.82 3.46 -14.03
C ILE A 261 -7.94 3.87 -12.56
N LEU A 262 -9.11 3.65 -11.94
CA LEU A 262 -9.31 3.90 -10.50
C LEU A 262 -8.36 3.07 -9.63
N ALA A 263 -8.10 1.82 -10.03
CA ALA A 263 -7.11 0.98 -9.36
C ALA A 263 -5.71 1.57 -9.45
N LYS A 264 -5.31 2.09 -10.62
CA LYS A 264 -4.02 2.75 -10.85
C LYS A 264 -3.86 3.98 -9.97
N GLU A 265 -4.83 4.90 -9.97
CA GLU A 265 -4.83 6.08 -9.09
C GLU A 265 -4.71 5.68 -7.61
N GLY A 266 -5.44 4.64 -7.19
CA GLY A 266 -5.36 4.10 -5.84
C GLY A 266 -3.99 3.45 -5.50
N VAL A 267 -3.26 2.94 -6.49
CA VAL A 267 -1.87 2.45 -6.31
C VAL A 267 -0.90 3.63 -6.24
N GLU A 268 -1.06 4.65 -7.09
CA GLU A 268 -0.23 5.86 -7.08
C GLU A 268 -0.34 6.62 -5.75
N LYS A 269 -1.55 6.79 -5.23
CA LYS A 269 -1.77 7.38 -3.90
C LYS A 269 -1.07 6.58 -2.80
N ARG A 270 -1.23 5.25 -2.78
CA ARG A 270 -0.57 4.39 -1.79
C ARG A 270 0.96 4.40 -1.91
N ARG A 271 1.48 4.51 -3.13
CA ARG A 271 2.92 4.70 -3.40
C ARG A 271 3.40 6.01 -2.79
N TRP A 272 2.67 7.10 -3.04
CA TRP A 272 2.95 8.43 -2.50
C TRP A 272 3.00 8.43 -0.98
N ASP A 273 1.94 7.94 -0.33
CA ASP A 273 1.83 7.89 1.14
C ASP A 273 2.95 7.07 1.78
N TYR A 274 3.28 5.92 1.18
CA TYR A 274 4.36 5.06 1.65
C TYR A 274 5.71 5.78 1.57
N TYR A 275 6.06 6.33 0.39
CA TYR A 275 7.36 6.97 0.20
C TYR A 275 7.46 8.29 0.95
N MET A 276 6.38 9.04 1.16
CA MET A 276 6.39 10.23 2.02
C MET A 276 6.86 9.88 3.44
N VAL A 277 6.37 8.76 4.01
CA VAL A 277 6.83 8.27 5.32
C VAL A 277 8.30 7.87 5.29
N GLN A 278 8.76 7.19 4.22
CA GLN A 278 10.15 6.76 4.07
C GLN A 278 11.12 7.92 3.84
N VAL A 279 10.74 8.92 3.05
CA VAL A 279 11.48 10.16 2.81
C VAL A 279 11.59 10.92 4.13
N ARG A 280 10.49 11.12 4.86
CA ARG A 280 10.51 11.79 6.17
C ARG A 280 11.46 11.11 7.17
N ARG A 281 11.36 9.78 7.31
CA ARG A 281 12.25 9.02 8.22
C ARG A 281 13.69 9.04 7.75
N GLY A 282 13.91 8.82 6.45
CA GLY A 282 15.22 8.78 5.81
C GLY A 282 15.93 10.12 5.86
N TYR A 283 15.22 11.25 5.76
CA TYR A 283 15.79 12.59 5.71
C TYR A 283 16.64 12.89 6.94
N PHE A 284 16.09 12.67 8.15
CA PHE A 284 16.84 12.93 9.38
C PHE A 284 18.01 11.96 9.56
N ALA A 285 17.86 10.69 9.17
CA ALA A 285 18.95 9.73 9.21
C ALA A 285 20.09 10.13 8.25
N MET A 286 19.76 10.56 7.03
CA MET A 286 20.74 11.03 6.05
C MET A 286 21.38 12.35 6.48
N MET A 287 20.60 13.28 7.04
CA MET A 287 21.12 14.51 7.65
C MET A 287 22.15 14.21 8.74
N ASP A 288 21.82 13.29 9.65
CA ASP A 288 22.71 12.89 10.74
C ASP A 288 23.99 12.21 10.23
N ASN A 289 23.89 11.36 9.22
CA ASN A 289 25.02 10.70 8.59
C ASN A 289 25.95 11.69 7.87
N LEU A 290 25.40 12.62 7.07
CA LEU A 290 26.17 13.62 6.34
C LEU A 290 26.85 14.61 7.29
N ILE A 291 26.11 15.10 8.30
CA ILE A 291 26.70 15.96 9.34
C ILE A 291 27.77 15.20 10.13
N GLY A 292 27.55 13.92 10.45
CA GLY A 292 28.55 13.09 11.13
C GLY A 292 29.82 12.86 10.30
N LYS A 293 29.72 12.82 8.97
CA LYS A 293 30.89 12.81 8.06
C LYS A 293 31.60 14.16 8.08
N MET A 294 30.88 15.27 7.91
CA MET A 294 31.43 16.62 7.97
C MET A 294 32.11 16.93 9.31
N ALA A 295 31.53 16.48 10.42
CA ALA A 295 32.05 16.72 11.76
C ALA A 295 33.34 15.95 12.08
N ARG A 296 33.59 14.84 11.38
CA ARG A 296 34.83 14.06 11.46
C ARG A 296 35.94 14.61 10.57
N ASP A 297 35.61 15.45 9.58
CA ASP A 297 36.61 16.10 8.74
C ASP A 297 37.35 17.17 9.56
N SER A 298 38.61 16.90 9.88
CA SER A 298 39.47 17.81 10.62
C SER A 298 39.95 19.01 9.80
N LYS A 299 39.84 18.96 8.46
CA LYS A 299 40.27 20.03 7.56
C LYS A 299 39.18 21.06 7.31
N LEU A 300 37.91 20.68 7.52
CA LEU A 300 36.76 21.53 7.27
C LEU A 300 36.74 22.74 8.22
N LYS A 301 36.82 23.97 7.68
CA LYS A 301 36.77 25.19 8.48
C LYS A 301 35.32 25.57 8.84
N LEU A 302 35.15 26.31 9.94
CA LEU A 302 33.82 26.74 10.41
C LEU A 302 32.99 27.46 9.33
N LYS A 303 33.59 28.42 8.60
CA LYS A 303 32.87 29.17 7.55
C LYS A 303 32.47 28.30 6.36
N GLU A 304 33.32 27.32 6.00
CA GLU A 304 33.04 26.36 4.93
C GLU A 304 31.89 25.44 5.34
N ALA A 305 31.94 24.90 6.57
CA ALA A 305 30.85 24.12 7.14
C ALA A 305 29.52 24.91 7.14
N GLN A 306 29.54 26.17 7.58
CA GLN A 306 28.34 27.03 7.56
C GLN A 306 27.77 27.22 6.15
N LYS A 307 28.62 27.41 5.14
CA LYS A 307 28.21 27.55 3.74
C LYS A 307 27.60 26.26 3.20
N GLU A 308 28.24 25.12 3.48
CA GLU A 308 27.79 23.80 3.04
C GLU A 308 26.45 23.43 3.67
N LEU A 309 26.28 23.64 4.98
CA LEU A 309 25.02 23.41 5.68
C LEU A 309 23.87 24.24 5.09
N ARG A 310 24.12 25.52 4.75
CA ARG A 310 23.07 26.41 4.21
C ARG A 310 22.64 26.08 2.79
N ARG A 311 23.55 25.64 1.92
CA ARG A 311 23.31 25.57 0.47
C ARG A 311 23.22 24.15 -0.06
N GLU A 312 24.04 23.25 0.47
CA GLU A 312 24.31 21.96 -0.18
C GLU A 312 23.79 20.77 0.63
N LEU A 313 23.72 20.87 1.96
CA LEU A 313 23.29 19.74 2.79
C LEU A 313 21.91 19.21 2.40
N HIS A 314 20.90 20.09 2.22
CA HIS A 314 19.57 19.67 1.79
C HIS A 314 19.59 18.96 0.43
N LYS A 315 20.28 19.54 -0.56
CA LYS A 315 20.39 18.95 -1.91
C LYS A 315 21.03 17.56 -1.86
N LYS A 316 22.09 17.40 -1.06
CA LYS A 316 22.76 16.11 -0.83
C LYS A 316 21.85 15.08 -0.15
N ILE A 317 21.03 15.51 0.81
CA ILE A 317 20.04 14.63 1.45
C ILE A 317 18.98 14.17 0.44
N VAL A 318 18.39 15.10 -0.31
CA VAL A 318 17.34 14.80 -1.30
C VAL A 318 17.89 13.88 -2.40
N ALA A 319 19.07 14.16 -2.94
CA ALA A 319 19.73 13.31 -3.94
C ALA A 319 19.96 11.88 -3.39
N ALA A 320 20.52 11.75 -2.18
CA ALA A 320 20.75 10.44 -1.58
C ALA A 320 19.45 9.65 -1.31
N LEU A 321 18.33 10.33 -1.04
CA LEU A 321 17.03 9.68 -0.88
C LEU A 321 16.40 9.30 -2.22
N ALA A 322 16.57 10.14 -3.25
CA ALA A 322 16.15 9.85 -4.62
C ALA A 322 16.83 8.59 -5.14
N ASP A 323 18.16 8.51 -5.03
CA ASP A 323 18.94 7.34 -5.43
C ASP A 323 18.56 6.09 -4.64
N LYS A 324 18.35 6.23 -3.31
CA LYS A 324 18.02 5.09 -2.44
C LYS A 324 16.66 4.47 -2.77
N TYR A 325 15.68 5.28 -3.15
CA TYR A 325 14.31 4.82 -3.38
C TYR A 325 13.91 4.73 -4.84
N GLY A 326 14.78 5.11 -5.77
CA GLY A 326 14.48 5.17 -7.21
C GLY A 326 13.39 6.19 -7.52
N LEU A 327 13.43 7.36 -6.88
CA LEU A 327 12.44 8.43 -7.03
C LEU A 327 13.04 9.61 -7.80
N ASP A 328 12.20 10.41 -8.46
CA ASP A 328 12.66 11.67 -9.06
C ASP A 328 13.02 12.68 -7.96
N GLN A 329 14.23 13.25 -8.05
CA GLN A 329 14.77 14.14 -7.03
C GLN A 329 13.85 15.35 -6.78
N LYS A 330 13.40 16.02 -7.84
CA LYS A 330 12.72 17.32 -7.75
C LYS A 330 11.20 17.17 -7.69
N LYS A 331 10.63 16.28 -8.50
CA LYS A 331 9.18 16.11 -8.62
C LYS A 331 8.59 15.33 -7.45
N GLU A 332 9.33 14.38 -6.90
CA GLU A 332 8.81 13.47 -5.88
C GLU A 332 9.41 13.75 -4.52
N VAL A 333 10.74 13.65 -4.36
CA VAL A 333 11.37 13.72 -3.03
C VAL A 333 11.22 15.11 -2.40
N GLU A 334 11.47 16.19 -3.17
CA GLU A 334 11.27 17.57 -2.66
C GLU A 334 9.80 17.82 -2.32
N LYS A 335 8.88 17.44 -3.20
CA LYS A 335 7.44 17.63 -2.97
C LYS A 335 6.92 16.83 -1.77
N MET A 336 7.30 15.55 -1.64
CA MET A 336 6.98 14.73 -0.46
C MET A 336 7.58 15.32 0.83
N TRP A 337 8.76 15.93 0.75
CA TRP A 337 9.36 16.62 1.88
C TRP A 337 8.61 17.90 2.22
N GLU A 338 8.15 18.67 1.25
CA GLU A 338 7.38 19.91 1.48
C GLU A 338 5.99 19.63 2.05
N GLU A 339 5.30 18.62 1.54
CA GLU A 339 3.97 18.17 2.01
C GLU A 339 4.01 17.36 3.31
N ARG A 340 5.19 17.15 3.89
CA ARG A 340 5.35 16.25 5.03
C ARG A 340 4.51 16.71 6.22
N GLU A 341 3.77 15.77 6.81
CA GLU A 341 3.25 15.95 8.16
C GLU A 341 4.37 15.71 9.16
N VAL A 342 4.61 16.70 10.01
CA VAL A 342 5.67 16.60 11.01
C VAL A 342 5.12 16.14 12.35
N HIS A 343 5.42 14.89 12.73
CA HIS A 343 5.14 14.38 14.06
C HIS A 343 6.41 14.37 14.91
N GLY A 344 6.34 15.01 16.08
CA GLY A 344 7.40 15.02 17.08
C GLY A 344 8.39 16.17 16.91
N ARG A 345 8.74 16.80 18.03
CA ARG A 345 9.77 17.83 18.09
C ARG A 345 11.14 17.16 18.23
N ARG A 346 12.07 17.47 17.33
CA ARG A 346 13.48 17.12 17.47
C ARG A 346 14.23 18.23 18.19
N THR A 347 15.37 17.90 18.78
CA THR A 347 16.22 18.87 19.47
C THR A 347 17.65 18.76 18.97
N ALA A 348 18.33 19.89 18.91
CA ALA A 348 19.77 19.98 18.72
C ALA A 348 20.33 21.08 19.63
N SER A 349 21.62 21.02 19.94
CA SER A 349 22.26 22.00 20.81
C SER A 349 23.57 22.49 20.24
N TYR A 350 23.80 23.80 20.37
CA TYR A 350 25.09 24.40 20.10
C TYR A 350 26.13 24.04 21.19
N GLY A 351 25.70 23.52 22.33
CA GLY A 351 26.56 23.06 23.42
C GLY A 351 27.59 24.12 23.84
N SER A 352 28.85 23.69 23.97
CA SER A 352 29.97 24.59 24.27
C SER A 352 30.26 25.62 23.17
N GLY A 353 29.72 25.45 21.96
CA GLY A 353 29.84 26.37 20.83
C GLY A 353 28.74 27.44 20.77
N THR A 354 27.90 27.55 21.80
CA THR A 354 26.81 28.56 21.89
C THR A 354 27.31 29.99 21.65
N PHE A 355 28.50 30.34 22.15
CA PHE A 355 29.07 31.67 21.99
C PHE A 355 29.44 32.03 20.54
N ILE A 356 29.56 31.05 19.64
CA ILE A 356 29.82 31.30 18.22
C ILE A 356 28.64 32.01 17.58
N VAL A 357 27.43 31.67 18.03
CA VAL A 357 26.15 32.19 17.54
C VAL A 357 25.71 33.41 18.34
N LEU A 358 25.73 33.32 19.67
CA LEU A 358 25.25 34.40 20.56
C LEU A 358 26.28 35.49 20.84
N GLY A 359 27.56 35.28 20.50
CA GLY A 359 28.64 36.18 20.91
C GLY A 359 28.89 36.16 22.43
N LYS A 360 29.43 37.25 22.97
CA LYS A 360 29.64 37.42 24.42
C LYS A 360 28.37 37.96 25.08
N ALA A 361 28.06 37.51 26.30
CA ALA A 361 26.88 37.99 27.00
C ALA A 361 27.00 39.49 27.36
N PRO A 362 25.89 40.24 27.37
CA PRO A 362 25.86 41.60 27.91
C PRO A 362 26.42 41.61 29.34
N GLY A 363 27.44 42.43 29.58
CA GLY A 363 28.13 42.51 30.88
C GLY A 363 29.29 41.54 31.09
N ALA A 364 29.49 40.53 30.24
CA ALA A 364 30.67 39.66 30.30
C ALA A 364 31.97 40.45 30.12
N GLN A 365 31.97 41.42 29.20
CA GLN A 365 33.11 42.30 28.95
C GLN A 365 33.39 43.24 30.12
N ARG A 366 32.34 43.80 30.74
CA ARG A 366 32.48 44.63 31.95
C ARG A 366 33.11 43.85 33.10
N ARG A 367 32.63 42.62 33.37
CA ARG A 367 33.23 41.73 34.39
C ARG A 367 34.70 41.41 34.09
N GLN A 368 35.02 41.14 32.83
CA GLN A 368 36.39 40.82 32.43
C GLN A 368 37.33 42.04 32.57
N GLN A 369 36.85 43.25 32.27
CA GLN A 369 37.58 44.50 32.49
C GLN A 369 37.75 44.82 33.98
N GLN A 370 36.70 44.65 34.79
CA GLN A 370 36.79 44.82 36.25
C GLN A 370 37.82 43.88 36.86
N LEU A 371 37.82 42.62 36.43
CA LEU A 371 38.80 41.62 36.85
C LEU A 371 40.23 41.98 36.45
N GLN A 372 40.44 42.42 35.22
CA GLN A 372 41.76 42.89 34.76
C GLN A 372 42.25 44.09 35.59
N ARG A 373 41.37 45.05 35.90
CA ARG A 373 41.70 46.19 36.77
C ARG A 373 42.05 45.73 38.19
N GLN A 374 41.32 44.77 38.76
CA GLN A 374 41.59 44.23 40.09
C GLN A 374 42.93 43.48 40.14
N MET A 375 43.23 42.65 39.13
CA MET A 375 44.52 41.95 39.04
C MET A 375 45.69 42.93 38.85
N GLN A 376 45.53 43.96 38.03
CA GLN A 376 46.56 45.01 37.87
C GLN A 376 46.82 45.74 39.20
N ARG A 377 45.78 46.05 39.96
CA ARG A 377 45.90 46.66 41.30
C ARG A 377 46.64 45.75 42.28
N GLN A 378 46.30 44.47 42.35
CA GLN A 378 46.99 43.50 43.21
C GLN A 378 48.48 43.35 42.82
N GLN A 379 48.78 43.29 41.52
CA GLN A 379 50.16 43.16 41.04
C GLN A 379 51.00 44.42 41.33
N GLN A 380 50.40 45.61 41.26
CA GLN A 380 51.05 46.85 41.70
C GLN A 380 51.30 46.89 43.21
N GLN A 381 50.34 46.45 44.03
CA GLN A 381 50.52 46.38 45.49
C GLN A 381 51.63 45.42 45.90
N GLN A 382 51.74 44.25 45.25
CA GLN A 382 52.84 43.30 45.49
C GLN A 382 54.20 43.88 45.09
N ARG A 383 54.29 44.60 43.95
CA ARG A 383 55.51 45.30 43.53
C ARG A 383 55.90 46.42 44.50
N GLY A 384 54.92 47.13 45.07
CA GLY A 384 55.15 48.15 46.10
C GLY A 384 55.72 47.56 47.39
N ARG A 385 55.19 46.42 47.86
CA ARG A 385 55.70 45.73 49.06
C ARG A 385 57.12 45.17 48.88
N ASN A 386 57.46 44.66 47.69
CA ASN A 386 58.80 44.14 47.43
C ASN A 386 59.88 45.22 47.23
N ARG A 387 59.51 46.46 46.88
CA ARG A 387 60.47 47.57 46.78
C ARG A 387 60.91 48.14 48.14
N GLY A 388 60.13 47.91 49.20
CA GLY A 388 60.44 48.41 50.55
C GLY A 388 61.32 47.48 51.41
N ARG A 389 61.67 46.28 50.93
CA ARG A 389 62.44 45.30 51.71
C ARG A 389 63.72 44.93 50.94
N GLY A 390 64.83 45.59 51.26
CA GLY A 390 66.14 45.42 50.63
C GLY A 390 66.78 44.05 50.88
N GLY A 391 66.22 43.00 50.29
CA GLY A 391 66.72 41.63 50.38
C GLY A 391 67.25 41.12 49.05
N ARG A 392 68.59 41.15 48.91
CA ARG A 392 69.33 40.20 48.06
C ARG A 392 68.96 38.77 48.48
N ASN A 393 68.93 37.85 47.51
CA ASN A 393 68.57 36.43 47.63
C ASN A 393 67.06 36.14 47.72
N ASN A 394 66.43 35.85 46.59
CA ASN A 394 66.06 34.47 46.22
C ASN A 394 65.35 34.48 44.85
N ASN A 395 66.08 34.20 43.79
CA ASN A 395 65.65 34.42 42.40
C ASN A 395 64.86 33.26 41.79
N ASN A 396 64.24 32.38 42.61
CA ASN A 396 63.65 31.13 42.11
C ASN A 396 62.23 30.81 42.63
N SER A 397 61.54 31.75 43.28
CA SER A 397 60.12 31.59 43.53
C SER A 397 59.37 31.83 42.23
N ASN A 398 59.09 30.74 41.52
CA ASN A 398 58.27 30.62 40.33
C ASN A 398 56.88 31.19 40.64
N ASN A 399 56.77 32.51 40.57
CA ASN A 399 55.59 33.29 40.89
C ASN A 399 54.61 33.06 39.74
N GLY A 400 53.92 31.92 39.80
CA GLY A 400 53.01 31.44 38.78
C GLY A 400 51.96 32.49 38.54
N GLN A 401 52.20 33.37 37.55
CA GLN A 401 51.19 34.30 37.09
C GLN A 401 49.96 33.48 36.78
N MET A 402 48.89 33.71 37.55
CA MET A 402 47.61 33.08 37.35
C MET A 402 47.12 33.49 35.95
N LYS A 403 47.45 32.69 34.93
CA LYS A 403 47.01 32.92 33.56
C LYS A 403 45.53 32.61 33.54
N MET A 404 44.72 33.67 33.56
CA MET A 404 43.28 33.53 33.37
C MET A 404 43.01 32.73 32.09
N PRO A 405 42.10 31.74 32.11
CA PRO A 405 41.73 31.03 30.90
C PRO A 405 41.17 32.04 29.91
N LYS A 406 41.90 32.26 28.81
CA LYS A 406 41.37 33.08 27.72
C LYS A 406 40.17 32.33 27.12
N PRO A 407 39.04 33.00 26.87
CA PRO A 407 37.94 32.39 26.15
C PRO A 407 38.44 31.90 24.79
N PRO A 408 38.08 30.68 24.35
CA PRO A 408 38.52 30.19 23.06
C PRO A 408 37.99 31.08 21.93
N SER A 409 38.80 31.30 20.91
CA SER A 409 38.32 31.90 19.66
C SER A 409 37.34 30.95 18.95
N LYS A 410 36.57 31.45 17.99
CA LYS A 410 35.64 30.62 17.21
C LYS A 410 36.38 29.49 16.48
N ASP A 411 37.54 29.82 15.91
CA ASP A 411 38.39 28.86 15.18
C ASP A 411 39.15 27.93 16.13
N ASP A 412 39.60 28.39 17.31
CA ASP A 412 40.20 27.50 18.30
C ASP A 412 39.18 26.49 18.84
N TRP A 413 37.94 26.93 19.08
CA TRP A 413 36.88 25.99 19.48
C TRP A 413 36.65 24.95 18.41
N TRP A 414 36.49 25.37 17.15
CA TRP A 414 36.24 24.48 16.03
C TRP A 414 37.40 23.50 15.79
N ASN A 415 38.64 23.97 15.79
CA ASN A 415 39.78 23.16 15.37
C ASN A 415 40.37 22.32 16.50
N LYS A 416 40.32 22.80 17.76
CA LYS A 416 41.09 22.22 18.87
C LYS A 416 40.23 21.67 20.01
N LEU A 417 39.07 22.26 20.29
CA LEU A 417 38.30 21.95 21.50
C LEU A 417 37.06 21.09 21.23
N ALA A 418 36.42 21.27 20.08
CA ALA A 418 35.23 20.53 19.73
C ALA A 418 35.60 19.16 19.16
N ASP A 419 35.18 18.09 19.83
CA ASP A 419 35.17 16.76 19.25
C ASP A 419 34.12 16.65 18.12
N SER A 420 34.13 15.53 17.39
CA SER A 420 33.19 15.28 16.30
C SER A 420 31.72 15.25 16.77
N GLY A 421 31.44 14.85 18.00
CA GLY A 421 30.09 14.86 18.57
C GLY A 421 29.58 16.28 18.82
N MET A 422 30.41 17.13 19.42
CA MET A 422 30.11 18.55 19.65
C MET A 422 29.93 19.30 18.34
N LYS A 423 30.82 19.08 17.36
CA LYS A 423 30.68 19.61 15.99
C LYS A 423 29.38 19.16 15.35
N GLY A 424 29.07 17.86 15.41
CA GLY A 424 27.85 17.31 14.85
C GLY A 424 26.58 17.92 15.43
N SER A 425 26.50 18.02 16.77
CA SER A 425 25.35 18.65 17.44
C SER A 425 25.21 20.14 17.10
N TRP A 426 26.34 20.86 17.05
CA TRP A 426 26.39 22.26 16.64
C TRP A 426 25.93 22.46 15.19
N MET A 427 26.40 21.63 14.26
CA MET A 427 26.02 21.67 12.85
C MET A 427 24.52 21.38 12.65
N LYS A 428 23.97 20.41 13.40
CA LYS A 428 22.52 20.11 13.40
C LYS A 428 21.70 21.33 13.85
N ALA A 429 22.09 21.95 14.96
CA ALA A 429 21.41 23.14 15.47
C ALA A 429 21.52 24.31 14.48
N TYR A 430 22.70 24.51 13.89
CA TYR A 430 22.94 25.53 12.88
C TYR A 430 22.08 25.33 11.64
N PHE A 431 22.00 24.10 11.13
CA PHE A 431 21.18 23.76 9.96
C PHE A 431 19.69 23.94 10.24
N ALA A 432 19.21 23.55 11.42
CA ALA A 432 17.83 23.77 11.81
C ALA A 432 17.44 25.26 11.79
N GLU A 433 18.30 26.16 12.27
CA GLU A 433 18.00 27.60 12.28
C GLU A 433 18.27 28.30 10.93
N ASN A 434 19.30 27.89 10.19
CA ASN A 434 19.80 28.64 9.02
C ASN A 434 19.50 27.96 7.68
N GLY A 435 19.13 26.68 7.68
CA GLY A 435 18.90 25.89 6.47
C GLY A 435 17.58 26.20 5.76
N LYS A 436 16.63 26.86 6.45
CA LYS A 436 15.27 27.19 5.93
C LYS A 436 14.44 26.00 5.43
N LYS A 437 14.87 24.76 5.74
CA LYS A 437 14.19 23.51 5.34
C LYS A 437 13.50 22.80 6.50
N LEU A 438 13.69 23.30 7.71
CA LEU A 438 13.13 22.80 8.96
C LEU A 438 12.36 23.93 9.64
N GLU A 439 11.26 23.60 10.30
CA GLU A 439 10.48 24.58 11.05
C GLU A 439 11.03 24.66 12.48
N VAL A 440 11.54 25.82 12.88
CA VAL A 440 12.00 26.04 14.26
C VAL A 440 10.79 26.28 15.14
N VAL A 441 10.51 25.31 16.03
CA VAL A 441 9.37 25.36 16.95
C VAL A 441 9.67 26.23 18.17
N GLY A 442 10.94 26.31 18.58
CA GLY A 442 11.33 27.14 19.71
C GLY A 442 12.79 26.99 20.12
N GLU A 443 13.23 27.86 21.02
CA GLU A 443 14.56 27.80 21.63
C GLU A 443 14.52 26.97 22.92
N ARG A 444 15.55 26.13 23.13
CA ARG A 444 15.80 25.47 24.42
C ARG A 444 17.05 26.03 25.07
N LYS A 445 17.00 26.17 26.39
CA LYS A 445 18.14 26.65 27.18
C LYS A 445 18.51 25.56 28.17
N TYR A 446 19.75 25.08 28.08
CA TYR A 446 20.31 24.13 29.04
C TYR A 446 21.30 24.85 29.93
N ASN A 447 21.26 24.65 31.24
CA ASN A 447 22.25 25.26 32.12
C ASN A 447 23.67 24.87 31.67
N CYS A 448 24.57 25.85 31.58
CA CYS A 448 25.93 25.58 31.14
C CYS A 448 26.61 24.63 32.12
N GLN A 449 26.99 23.44 31.66
CA GLN A 449 27.58 22.38 32.49
C GLN A 449 28.85 22.82 33.24
N ARG A 450 29.57 23.84 32.73
CA ARG A 450 30.80 24.33 33.35
C ARG A 450 30.57 25.28 34.53
N CYS A 451 29.47 26.05 34.53
CA CYS A 451 29.20 27.03 35.58
C CYS A 451 27.86 26.80 36.31
N GLY A 452 27.15 25.73 35.98
CA GLY A 452 25.86 25.39 36.60
C GLY A 452 24.79 26.46 36.42
N GLY A 453 24.82 27.24 35.33
CA GLY A 453 23.83 28.32 35.12
C GLY A 453 24.19 29.67 35.73
N THR A 454 25.32 29.81 36.43
CA THR A 454 25.70 31.09 37.05
C THR A 454 26.28 32.11 36.05
N GLY A 455 26.88 31.63 34.96
CA GLY A 455 27.55 32.47 33.96
C GLY A 455 28.98 32.89 34.34
N SER A 456 29.41 32.57 35.56
CA SER A 456 30.77 32.80 36.06
C SER A 456 31.33 31.56 36.75
N ILE A 457 32.65 31.45 36.82
CA ILE A 457 33.34 30.42 37.61
C ILE A 457 34.19 31.14 38.65
N LYS A 458 34.14 30.64 39.89
CA LYS A 458 34.93 31.18 40.99
C LYS A 458 36.36 30.65 40.88
N PHE A 459 37.33 31.54 40.81
CA PHE A 459 38.76 31.19 40.95
C PHE A 459 39.23 31.59 42.35
N SER A 460 39.82 30.66 43.08
CA SER A 460 40.44 30.96 44.37
C SER A 460 41.68 31.82 44.12
N GLY A 461 41.62 33.10 44.47
CA GLY A 461 42.79 33.97 44.47
C GLY A 461 43.77 33.61 45.60
N GLY A 462 45.00 34.13 45.52
CA GLY A 462 46.06 33.86 46.52
C GLY A 462 45.77 34.36 47.94
N GLN A 463 44.66 35.06 48.18
CA GLN A 463 44.20 35.50 49.51
C GLN A 463 42.90 34.79 49.97
N GLY A 464 42.49 33.69 49.32
CA GLY A 464 41.26 32.98 49.67
C GLY A 464 39.97 33.62 49.15
N GLU A 465 40.02 34.86 48.63
CA GLU A 465 38.88 35.47 47.95
C GLU A 465 38.61 34.78 46.61
N ALA A 466 37.37 34.29 46.45
CA ALA A 466 36.88 33.67 45.24
C ALA A 466 36.46 34.74 44.23
N ILE A 467 37.28 34.98 43.21
CA ILE A 467 36.99 36.00 42.19
C ILE A 467 36.13 35.39 41.07
N PRO A 468 34.93 35.95 40.79
CA PRO A 468 34.06 35.43 39.73
C PRO A 468 34.60 35.83 38.34
N VAL A 469 35.06 34.84 37.58
CA VAL A 469 35.52 35.03 36.20
C VAL A 469 34.41 34.62 35.25
N THR A 470 34.22 35.36 34.16
CA THR A 470 33.24 34.97 33.12
C THR A 470 33.52 33.54 32.65
N CYS A 471 32.51 32.69 32.65
CA CYS A 471 32.67 31.29 32.25
C CYS A 471 33.17 31.22 30.79
N PRO A 472 34.34 30.60 30.52
CA PRO A 472 34.92 30.54 29.18
C PRO A 472 34.17 29.60 28.22
N ARG A 473 33.23 28.78 28.72
CA ARG A 473 32.36 27.93 27.89
C ARG A 473 31.15 28.72 27.36
N CYS A 474 30.30 29.25 28.25
CA CYS A 474 29.10 29.99 27.84
C CYS A 474 29.32 31.49 27.61
N GLN A 475 30.53 32.02 27.82
CA GLN A 475 30.86 33.45 27.68
C GLN A 475 29.92 34.38 28.48
N GLY A 476 29.41 33.89 29.62
CA GLY A 476 28.50 34.63 30.48
C GLY A 476 27.01 34.47 30.19
N HIS A 477 26.61 33.70 29.18
CA HIS A 477 25.19 33.52 28.81
C HIS A 477 24.40 32.65 29.79
N LYS A 478 25.06 32.01 30.77
CA LYS A 478 24.47 31.09 31.76
C LYS A 478 23.98 29.76 31.18
N HIS A 479 23.43 29.74 29.98
CA HIS A 479 22.91 28.55 29.30
C HIS A 479 23.65 28.25 27.99
N ASP A 480 23.65 26.98 27.62
CA ASP A 480 23.97 26.49 26.28
C ASP A 480 22.67 26.58 25.44
N LYS A 481 22.76 27.21 24.26
CA LYS A 481 21.63 27.39 23.33
C LYS A 481 21.29 26.06 22.66
N GLY A 482 20.02 25.73 22.64
CA GLY A 482 19.45 24.63 21.89
C GLY A 482 18.28 25.10 21.03
N VAL A 483 17.96 24.30 20.03
CA VAL A 483 16.86 24.55 19.11
C VAL A 483 15.95 23.33 19.10
N GLN A 484 14.64 23.57 19.18
CA GLN A 484 13.63 22.59 18.87
C GLN A 484 13.14 22.83 17.45
N TYR A 485 13.16 21.79 16.64
CA TYR A 485 12.77 21.89 15.24
C TYR A 485 11.95 20.67 14.85
N LYS A 486 11.23 20.79 13.74
CA LYS A 486 10.40 19.73 13.21
C LYS A 486 10.52 19.70 11.68
#